data_AF-A0A7C6JST2-F1
#
_entry.id   AF-A0A7C6JST2-F1
#
_cell.length_a   1.000
_cell.length_b   1.000
_cell.length_c   1.000
_cell.angle_alpha   90.00
_cell.angle_beta   90.00
_cell.angle_gamma   90.00
#
_symmetry.space_group_name_H-M   'P 1'
#
loop_
_entity.id
_entity.type
_entity.pdbx_description
1 polymer ?
#
loop_
_entity_poly.entity_id
_entity_poly.type
_entity_poly.pdbx_seq_one_letter_code
_entity_poly.pdbx_strand_id
1 'polypeptide(L)'
;MTDNYQLITRGFQIMTEILAPYVCQQLEANLGRNWWQQGVLGTLLEHQRRDLPDWGDWGTLVDSLDVARCLILMDVHWNKIFKVELSREHRHWIKELITTRNKWAHKGSSEVTNEDAWRALDTMARLMEKIDTESTEEIRALVRKVRYGTSGVSTSLVQNKVATAVEKDADGGVLAETPRAGLLPWRQVVEPHPDVAAGRYRQAEFAADLAQVVRGTAEVEYQDPVEFFGRTYITEGMEDLLVQALKRVTGQGGEPVVQLKTAFGGGKTHSMLALYHLLRGQSYLEQLPHVQQLLAQAGLDTCPKSKVVALVGTDLNPSKVRRPPTFPGITIRTLWGEIAAQLAEQAGKPELYDLVRKSDRAAVPPGSGTLMELLDACGPCVILIDELVAYARKLYGAQAPMAAGTFDAVLTFVQELTEAVRASKDSMLVAAIPESDIEIG
;
A
#
# COMPACT_ATOMS: atom_id res chain seq x y z
N MET A 1 -9.36 -29.69 -6.12
CA MET A 1 -8.39 -29.28 -5.09
C MET A 1 -7.33 -28.48 -5.80
N THR A 2 -7.11 -27.23 -5.40
CA THR A 2 -6.07 -26.38 -5.98
C THR A 2 -4.72 -26.92 -5.53
N ASP A 3 -3.82 -27.21 -6.47
CA ASP A 3 -2.48 -27.66 -6.14
C ASP A 3 -1.66 -26.46 -5.64
N ASN A 4 -1.57 -26.30 -4.33
CA ASN A 4 -0.82 -25.22 -3.67
C ASN A 4 0.64 -25.17 -4.13
N TYR A 5 1.23 -26.33 -4.44
CA TYR A 5 2.60 -26.39 -4.96
C TYR A 5 2.69 -25.69 -6.33
N GLN A 6 1.72 -25.93 -7.23
CA GLN A 6 1.64 -25.26 -8.53
C GLN A 6 1.41 -23.76 -8.40
N LEU A 7 0.57 -23.32 -7.46
CA LEU A 7 0.33 -21.89 -7.23
C LEU A 7 1.61 -21.17 -6.79
N ILE A 8 2.35 -21.73 -5.84
CA ILE A 8 3.65 -21.18 -5.41
C ILE A 8 4.65 -21.19 -6.58
N THR A 9 4.67 -22.26 -7.36
CA THR A 9 5.54 -22.37 -8.55
C THR A 9 5.25 -21.24 -9.54
N ARG A 10 3.97 -20.99 -9.83
CA ARG A 10 3.55 -19.90 -10.71
C ARG A 10 3.93 -18.53 -10.13
N GLY A 11 3.78 -18.33 -8.82
CA GLY A 11 4.22 -17.11 -8.15
C GLY A 11 5.72 -16.85 -8.33
N PHE A 12 6.56 -17.88 -8.14
CA PHE A 12 8.00 -17.77 -8.39
C PHE A 12 8.37 -17.53 -9.85
N GLN A 13 7.61 -18.09 -10.80
CA GLN A 13 7.82 -17.81 -12.24
C GLN A 13 7.56 -16.35 -12.56
N ILE A 14 6.41 -15.82 -12.14
CA ILE A 14 6.05 -14.40 -12.30
C ILE A 14 7.14 -13.49 -11.70
N MET A 15 7.60 -13.81 -10.48
CA MET A 15 8.70 -13.06 -9.87
C MET A 15 10.00 -13.15 -10.66
N THR A 16 10.34 -14.30 -11.23
CA THR A 16 11.60 -14.47 -11.97
C THR A 16 11.64 -13.59 -13.20
N GLU A 17 10.54 -13.55 -13.95
CA GLU A 17 10.39 -12.75 -15.18
C GLU A 17 10.68 -11.26 -14.95
N ILE A 18 10.37 -10.73 -13.75
CA ILE A 18 10.59 -9.32 -13.41
C ILE A 18 11.88 -9.11 -12.59
N LEU A 19 12.19 -10.00 -11.64
CA LEU A 19 13.36 -9.83 -10.76
C LEU A 19 14.68 -10.03 -11.49
N ALA A 20 14.76 -10.97 -12.43
CA ALA A 20 15.99 -11.21 -13.18
C ALA A 20 16.47 -9.95 -13.93
N PRO A 21 15.64 -9.30 -14.78
CA PRO A 21 16.05 -8.06 -15.45
C PRO A 21 16.29 -6.93 -14.45
N TYR A 22 15.45 -6.78 -13.42
CA TYR A 22 15.63 -5.73 -12.39
C TYR A 22 16.98 -5.86 -11.66
N VAL A 23 17.34 -7.06 -11.21
CA VAL A 23 18.62 -7.31 -10.51
C VAL A 23 19.80 -7.04 -11.44
N CYS A 24 19.74 -7.49 -12.70
CA CYS A 24 20.81 -7.26 -13.67
C CYS A 24 20.98 -5.76 -13.98
N GLN A 25 19.89 -5.01 -14.18
CA GLN A 25 19.92 -3.56 -14.38
C GLN A 25 20.56 -2.84 -13.19
N GLN A 26 20.19 -3.20 -11.97
CA GLN A 26 20.74 -2.60 -10.75
C GLN A 26 22.23 -2.91 -10.57
N LEU A 27 22.65 -4.14 -10.89
CA LEU A 27 24.07 -4.51 -10.89
C LEU A 27 24.85 -3.75 -11.97
N GLU A 28 24.34 -3.67 -13.18
CA GLU A 28 24.95 -2.95 -14.30
C GLU A 28 25.10 -1.45 -14.01
N ALA A 29 24.06 -0.82 -13.48
CA ALA A 29 24.07 0.60 -13.12
C ALA A 29 25.14 0.94 -12.07
N ASN A 30 25.44 0.00 -11.14
CA ASN A 30 26.35 0.25 -10.02
C ASN A 30 27.77 -0.30 -10.24
N LEU A 31 27.95 -1.34 -11.06
CA LEU A 31 29.24 -2.03 -11.29
C LEU A 31 29.78 -1.83 -12.70
N GLY A 32 29.01 -1.24 -13.61
CA GLY A 32 29.40 -0.99 -15.00
C GLY A 32 29.65 -2.27 -15.78
N ARG A 33 30.57 -2.24 -16.76
CA ARG A 33 30.77 -3.32 -17.74
C ARG A 33 31.13 -4.70 -17.15
N ASN A 34 31.62 -4.75 -15.91
CA ASN A 34 32.01 -6.01 -15.25
C ASN A 34 30.95 -6.52 -14.26
N TRP A 35 29.71 -6.02 -14.34
CA TRP A 35 28.63 -6.36 -13.42
C TRP A 35 28.36 -7.87 -13.33
N TRP A 36 28.46 -8.61 -14.44
CA TRP A 36 28.27 -10.07 -14.43
C TRP A 36 29.39 -10.77 -13.66
N GLN A 37 30.64 -10.43 -13.96
CA GLN A 37 31.80 -11.08 -13.34
C GLN A 37 31.96 -10.73 -11.88
N GLN A 38 31.81 -9.46 -11.52
CA GLN A 38 31.99 -9.01 -10.14
C GLN A 38 30.73 -9.17 -9.31
N GLY A 39 29.59 -8.79 -9.88
CA GLY A 39 28.29 -8.75 -9.19
C GLY A 39 27.60 -10.12 -9.13
N VAL A 40 27.77 -10.99 -10.11
CA VAL A 40 27.11 -12.31 -10.13
C VAL A 40 28.11 -13.43 -9.85
N LEU A 41 29.04 -13.71 -10.77
CA LEU A 41 29.96 -14.85 -10.68
C LEU A 41 31.01 -14.73 -9.58
N GLY A 42 31.40 -13.51 -9.21
CA GLY A 42 32.31 -13.24 -8.09
C GLY A 42 31.63 -13.26 -6.72
N THR A 43 30.30 -13.23 -6.70
CA THR A 43 29.50 -13.12 -5.46
C THR A 43 28.87 -14.46 -5.07
N LEU A 44 28.38 -15.21 -6.05
CA LEU A 44 27.74 -16.51 -5.83
C LEU A 44 28.76 -17.60 -5.45
N LEU A 45 28.35 -18.51 -4.57
CA LEU A 45 29.14 -19.69 -4.22
C LEU A 45 29.25 -20.65 -5.40
N GLU A 46 30.23 -21.56 -5.40
CA GLU A 46 30.48 -22.50 -6.50
C GLU A 46 29.23 -23.30 -6.91
N HIS A 47 28.50 -23.87 -5.95
CA HIS A 47 27.26 -24.61 -6.26
C HIS A 47 26.12 -23.72 -6.80
N GLN A 48 26.13 -22.41 -6.51
CA GLN A 48 25.13 -21.45 -6.98
C GLN A 48 25.41 -20.98 -8.41
N ARG A 49 26.67 -21.06 -8.84
CA ARG A 49 27.15 -20.69 -10.18
C ARG A 49 26.98 -21.77 -11.22
N ARG A 50 26.66 -23.00 -10.79
CA ARG A 50 26.42 -24.12 -11.69
C ARG A 50 25.40 -23.72 -12.76
N ASP A 51 25.70 -24.05 -14.01
CA ASP A 51 24.85 -23.78 -15.18
C ASP A 51 24.68 -22.29 -15.55
N LEU A 52 25.45 -21.37 -14.94
CA LEU A 52 25.55 -19.98 -15.39
C LEU A 52 26.61 -19.83 -16.50
N PRO A 53 26.34 -19.04 -17.54
CA PRO A 53 27.34 -18.73 -18.57
C PRO A 53 28.44 -17.83 -17.99
N ASP A 54 29.69 -18.06 -18.41
CA ASP A 54 30.81 -17.17 -18.06
C ASP A 54 30.67 -15.80 -18.76
N TRP A 55 30.09 -15.76 -19.96
CA TRP A 55 29.88 -14.55 -20.74
C TRP A 55 28.69 -14.73 -21.69
N GLY A 56 28.10 -13.63 -22.16
CA GLY A 56 26.97 -13.65 -23.08
C GLY A 56 26.45 -12.24 -23.36
N ASP A 57 25.51 -12.12 -24.28
CA ASP A 57 24.71 -10.90 -24.38
C ASP A 57 23.79 -10.75 -23.16
N TRP A 58 23.28 -9.54 -22.96
CA TRP A 58 22.49 -9.20 -21.77
C TRP A 58 21.27 -10.11 -21.58
N GLY A 59 20.56 -10.45 -22.65
CA GLY A 59 19.38 -11.31 -22.59
C GLY A 59 19.74 -12.73 -22.13
N THR A 60 20.78 -13.32 -22.75
CA THR A 60 21.28 -14.65 -22.38
C THR A 60 21.71 -14.72 -20.91
N LEU A 61 22.36 -13.67 -20.40
CA LEU A 61 22.76 -13.60 -19.00
C LEU A 61 21.56 -13.50 -18.05
N VAL A 62 20.59 -12.64 -18.38
CA VAL A 62 19.37 -12.44 -17.59
C VAL A 62 18.53 -13.71 -17.55
N ASP A 63 18.31 -14.35 -18.70
CA ASP A 63 17.50 -15.56 -18.82
C ASP A 63 18.10 -16.77 -18.08
N SER A 64 19.41 -16.73 -17.78
CA SER A 64 20.09 -17.76 -16.99
C SER A 64 19.85 -17.66 -15.48
N LEU A 65 19.32 -16.52 -15.00
CA LEU A 65 19.02 -16.31 -13.59
C LEU A 65 17.65 -16.86 -13.22
N ASP A 66 17.60 -17.62 -12.13
CA ASP A 66 16.38 -18.06 -11.48
C ASP A 66 16.06 -17.16 -10.27
N VAL A 67 14.83 -17.25 -9.73
CA VAL A 67 14.43 -16.48 -8.54
C VAL A 67 15.35 -16.71 -7.35
N ALA A 68 15.90 -17.92 -7.24
CA ALA A 68 16.85 -18.30 -6.23
C ALA A 68 18.09 -17.41 -6.20
N ARG A 69 18.77 -17.31 -7.35
CA ARG A 69 19.95 -16.47 -7.52
C ARG A 69 19.59 -15.00 -7.39
N CYS A 70 18.46 -14.57 -7.96
CA CYS A 70 17.98 -13.18 -7.83
C CYS A 70 17.87 -12.76 -6.36
N LEU A 71 17.16 -13.53 -5.53
CA LEU A 71 16.99 -13.24 -4.12
C LEU A 71 18.32 -13.22 -3.35
N ILE A 72 19.23 -14.16 -3.64
CA ILE A 72 20.56 -14.21 -3.01
C ILE A 72 21.38 -12.98 -3.39
N LEU A 73 21.41 -12.62 -4.68
CA LEU A 73 22.13 -11.44 -5.17
C LEU A 73 21.60 -10.16 -4.52
N MET A 74 20.27 -10.05 -4.35
CA MET A 74 19.65 -8.92 -3.66
C MET A 74 20.09 -8.83 -2.18
N ASP A 75 20.13 -9.94 -1.44
CA ASP A 75 20.57 -9.91 -0.03
C ASP A 75 22.07 -9.63 0.12
N VAL A 76 22.92 -10.21 -0.74
CA VAL A 76 24.37 -10.02 -0.67
C VAL A 76 24.76 -8.59 -1.07
N HIS A 77 24.17 -8.05 -2.13
CA HIS A 77 24.41 -6.68 -2.56
C HIS A 77 23.55 -5.64 -1.84
N TRP A 78 22.79 -6.04 -0.83
CA TRP A 78 21.86 -5.17 -0.10
C TRP A 78 22.50 -3.84 0.31
N ASN A 79 23.62 -3.89 1.01
CA ASN A 79 24.24 -2.70 1.59
C ASN A 79 24.85 -1.75 0.54
N LYS A 80 25.11 -2.24 -0.67
CA LYS A 80 25.78 -1.48 -1.73
C LYS A 80 24.80 -0.95 -2.77
N ILE A 81 23.80 -1.76 -3.12
CA ILE A 81 22.91 -1.52 -4.26
C ILE A 81 21.47 -1.37 -3.77
N PHE A 82 20.87 -2.44 -3.24
CA PHE A 82 19.43 -2.50 -3.05
C PHE A 82 18.87 -1.68 -1.87
N LYS A 83 19.69 -1.31 -0.87
CA LYS A 83 19.23 -0.48 0.27
C LYS A 83 18.77 0.93 -0.13
N VAL A 84 19.12 1.37 -1.34
CA VAL A 84 18.82 2.73 -1.83
C VAL A 84 17.37 2.81 -2.28
N GLU A 85 16.87 1.79 -2.97
CA GLU A 85 15.49 1.77 -3.50
C GLU A 85 14.53 0.97 -2.62
N LEU A 86 15.03 -0.03 -1.89
CA LEU A 86 14.22 -0.95 -1.10
C LEU A 86 14.40 -0.70 0.42
N SER A 87 13.29 -0.75 1.15
CA SER A 87 13.28 -0.56 2.60
C SER A 87 13.80 -1.80 3.35
N ARG A 88 14.11 -1.66 4.65
CA ARG A 88 14.55 -2.78 5.49
C ARG A 88 13.55 -3.95 5.52
N GLU A 89 12.25 -3.66 5.42
CA GLU A 89 11.21 -4.70 5.37
C GLU A 89 11.33 -5.56 4.12
N HIS A 90 11.65 -4.96 2.97
CA HIS A 90 11.91 -5.72 1.74
C HIS A 90 13.07 -6.70 1.93
N ARG A 91 14.10 -6.34 2.71
CA ARG A 91 15.19 -7.27 3.05
C ARG A 91 14.71 -8.45 3.88
N HIS A 92 13.80 -8.22 4.83
CA HIS A 92 13.20 -9.31 5.61
C HIS A 92 12.42 -10.26 4.71
N TRP A 93 11.61 -9.73 3.78
CA TRP A 93 10.87 -10.53 2.80
C TRP A 93 11.81 -11.30 1.87
N ILE A 94 12.90 -10.70 1.40
CA ILE A 94 13.92 -11.41 0.60
C ILE A 94 14.47 -12.63 1.37
N LYS A 95 14.86 -12.45 2.63
CA LYS A 95 15.41 -13.56 3.46
C LYS A 95 14.39 -14.66 3.73
N GLU A 96 13.15 -14.27 3.97
CA GLU A 96 12.06 -15.21 4.10
C GLU A 96 11.82 -15.99 2.81
N LEU A 97 11.78 -15.31 1.66
CA LEU A 97 11.60 -15.94 0.36
C LEU A 97 12.75 -16.88 -0.01
N ILE A 98 14.00 -16.57 0.37
CA ILE A 98 15.13 -17.51 0.23
C ILE A 98 14.83 -18.80 1.00
N THR A 99 14.35 -18.68 2.24
CA THR A 99 13.99 -19.83 3.08
C THR A 99 12.81 -20.61 2.50
N THR A 100 11.77 -19.90 2.05
CA THR A 100 10.57 -20.47 1.44
C THR A 100 10.88 -21.20 0.14
N ARG A 101 11.70 -20.60 -0.74
CA ARG A 101 12.13 -21.21 -2.00
C ARG A 101 12.95 -22.47 -1.76
N ASN A 102 13.89 -22.44 -0.80
CA ASN A 102 14.66 -23.62 -0.43
C ASN A 102 13.76 -24.75 0.08
N LYS A 103 12.81 -24.45 0.97
CA LYS A 103 11.81 -25.44 1.43
C LYS A 103 10.98 -25.99 0.27
N TRP A 104 10.51 -25.13 -0.64
CA TRP A 104 9.73 -25.52 -1.81
C TRP A 104 10.51 -26.46 -2.75
N ALA A 105 11.79 -26.18 -3.00
CA ALA A 105 12.65 -27.01 -3.86
C ALA A 105 12.95 -28.39 -3.24
N HIS A 106 13.00 -28.50 -1.91
CA HIS A 106 13.26 -29.76 -1.20
C HIS A 106 12.00 -30.57 -0.86
N LYS A 107 10.82 -29.94 -0.75
CA LYS A 107 9.55 -30.62 -0.38
C LYS A 107 8.98 -31.52 -1.50
N GLY A 108 9.36 -31.34 -2.77
CA GLY A 108 8.75 -32.07 -3.89
C GLY A 108 7.21 -31.95 -3.89
N SER A 109 6.48 -33.00 -4.28
CA SER A 109 5.00 -33.05 -4.30
C SER A 109 4.34 -33.30 -2.92
N SER A 110 5.03 -33.02 -1.82
CA SER A 110 4.45 -33.13 -0.47
C SER A 110 3.36 -32.06 -0.28
N GLU A 111 2.26 -32.39 0.41
CA GLU A 111 1.14 -31.45 0.60
C GLU A 111 1.62 -30.14 1.27
N VAL A 112 1.52 -29.04 0.53
CA VAL A 112 1.72 -27.69 1.06
C VAL A 112 0.40 -27.21 1.62
N THR A 113 0.39 -26.81 2.90
CA THR A 113 -0.81 -26.30 3.56
C THR A 113 -1.26 -24.97 2.93
N ASN A 114 -2.55 -24.65 3.04
CA ASN A 114 -3.06 -23.35 2.57
C ASN A 114 -2.37 -22.18 3.29
N GLU A 115 -2.02 -22.34 4.56
CA GLU A 115 -1.30 -21.30 5.33
C GLU A 115 0.12 -21.08 4.81
N ASP A 116 0.88 -22.15 4.54
CA ASP A 116 2.22 -22.06 3.95
C ASP A 116 2.17 -21.42 2.56
N ALA A 117 1.21 -21.82 1.72
CA ALA A 117 1.04 -21.30 0.37
C ALA A 117 0.63 -19.82 0.36
N TRP A 118 -0.32 -19.46 1.22
CA TRP A 118 -0.75 -18.08 1.40
C TRP A 118 0.42 -17.21 1.87
N ARG A 119 1.16 -17.63 2.90
CA ARG A 119 2.28 -16.86 3.43
C ARG A 119 3.40 -16.66 2.40
N ALA A 120 3.69 -17.70 1.62
CA ALA A 120 4.65 -17.63 0.52
C ALA A 120 4.23 -16.56 -0.49
N LEU A 121 3.03 -16.68 -1.07
CA LEU A 121 2.53 -15.77 -2.10
C LEU A 121 2.32 -14.33 -1.60
N ASP A 122 1.89 -14.15 -0.35
CA ASP A 122 1.78 -12.83 0.30
C ASP A 122 3.16 -12.15 0.40
N THR A 123 4.18 -12.90 0.83
CA THR A 123 5.55 -12.37 0.90
C THR A 123 6.08 -11.99 -0.49
N MET A 124 5.75 -12.79 -1.53
CA MET A 124 6.08 -12.48 -2.92
C MET A 124 5.42 -11.18 -3.37
N ALA A 125 4.12 -11.03 -3.15
CA ALA A 125 3.36 -9.83 -3.54
C ALA A 125 3.90 -8.56 -2.85
N ARG A 126 4.22 -8.63 -1.55
CA ARG A 126 4.80 -7.50 -0.79
C ARG A 126 6.16 -7.07 -1.33
N LEU A 127 7.04 -8.01 -1.69
CA LEU A 127 8.33 -7.67 -2.30
C LEU A 127 8.14 -7.04 -3.68
N MET A 128 7.23 -7.58 -4.49
CA MET A 128 7.00 -7.11 -5.86
C MET A 128 6.29 -5.73 -5.91
N GLU A 129 5.52 -5.34 -4.88
CA GLU A 129 4.71 -4.11 -4.91
C GLU A 129 5.52 -2.84 -5.21
N LYS A 130 6.79 -2.80 -4.78
CA LYS A 130 7.69 -1.67 -5.04
C LYS A 130 8.38 -1.75 -6.41
N ILE A 131 8.46 -2.95 -6.99
CA ILE A 131 9.24 -3.25 -8.20
C ILE A 131 8.34 -3.16 -9.43
N ASP A 132 7.20 -3.86 -9.41
CA ASP A 132 6.27 -3.90 -10.53
C ASP A 132 4.83 -4.17 -10.05
N THR A 133 3.93 -3.25 -10.37
CA THR A 133 2.54 -3.30 -9.89
C THR A 133 1.68 -4.35 -10.60
N GLU A 134 2.01 -4.70 -11.85
CA GLU A 134 1.20 -5.64 -12.64
C GLU A 134 1.42 -7.08 -12.17
N SER A 135 2.67 -7.50 -12.04
CA SER A 135 3.04 -8.81 -11.49
C SER A 135 2.61 -8.98 -10.03
N THR A 136 2.62 -7.90 -9.22
CA THR A 136 2.04 -7.93 -7.87
C THR A 136 0.57 -8.35 -7.89
N GLU A 137 -0.22 -7.84 -8.83
CA GLU A 137 -1.63 -8.21 -8.93
C GLU A 137 -1.82 -9.65 -9.40
N GLU A 138 -1.01 -10.13 -10.35
CA GLU A 138 -1.03 -11.54 -10.73
C GLU A 138 -0.76 -12.45 -9.53
N ILE A 139 0.22 -12.09 -8.68
CA ILE A 139 0.53 -12.83 -7.46
C ILE A 139 -0.62 -12.71 -6.44
N ARG A 140 -1.21 -11.53 -6.25
CA ARG A 140 -2.38 -11.34 -5.37
C ARG A 140 -3.59 -12.15 -5.83
N ALA A 141 -3.80 -12.30 -7.14
CA ALA A 141 -4.81 -13.20 -7.67
C ALA A 141 -4.56 -14.67 -7.28
N LEU A 142 -3.29 -15.11 -7.17
CA LEU A 142 -2.95 -16.43 -6.62
C LEU A 142 -3.20 -16.51 -5.11
N VAL A 143 -2.89 -15.45 -4.35
CA VAL A 143 -3.21 -15.34 -2.92
C VAL A 143 -4.72 -15.53 -2.69
N ARG A 144 -5.56 -14.85 -3.48
CA ARG A 144 -7.02 -14.98 -3.42
C ARG A 144 -7.49 -16.39 -3.80
N LYS A 145 -6.84 -17.04 -4.77
CA LYS A 145 -7.14 -18.46 -5.11
C LYS A 145 -6.84 -19.40 -3.94
N VAL A 146 -5.74 -19.21 -3.21
CA VAL A 146 -5.43 -20.02 -2.01
C VAL A 146 -6.45 -19.77 -0.91
N ARG A 147 -6.78 -18.51 -0.64
CA ARG A 147 -7.58 -18.13 0.53
C ARG A 147 -9.07 -18.36 0.34
N TYR A 148 -9.58 -18.04 -0.85
CA TYR A 148 -11.01 -18.03 -1.14
C TYR A 148 -11.40 -19.04 -2.22
N GLY A 149 -10.47 -19.49 -3.06
CA GLY A 149 -10.78 -20.36 -4.21
C GLY A 149 -11.15 -19.61 -5.49
N THR A 150 -11.03 -18.28 -5.52
CA THR A 150 -11.21 -17.46 -6.73
C THR A 150 -10.08 -16.44 -6.90
N SER A 151 -9.86 -15.97 -8.13
CA SER A 151 -8.92 -14.88 -8.41
C SER A 151 -9.52 -13.49 -8.27
N GLY A 152 -10.85 -13.38 -8.28
CA GLY A 152 -11.56 -12.11 -8.13
C GLY A 152 -11.83 -11.78 -6.66
N VAL A 153 -12.75 -10.84 -6.42
CA VAL A 153 -13.18 -10.47 -5.07
C VAL A 153 -13.75 -11.69 -4.34
N SER A 154 -13.30 -11.93 -3.11
CA SER A 154 -13.81 -12.98 -2.20
C SER A 154 -15.34 -13.09 -2.12
N THR A 155 -16.07 -11.97 -2.21
CA THR A 155 -17.54 -11.91 -2.14
C THR A 155 -18.24 -12.50 -3.37
N SER A 156 -17.56 -12.62 -4.51
CA SER A 156 -18.14 -13.14 -5.77
C SER A 156 -18.58 -14.62 -5.68
N LEU A 157 -17.97 -15.40 -4.79
CA LEU A 157 -18.38 -16.79 -4.53
C LEU A 157 -19.75 -16.91 -3.86
N VAL A 158 -20.15 -15.88 -3.10
CA VAL A 158 -21.41 -15.90 -2.36
C VAL A 158 -22.58 -15.77 -3.33
N GLN A 159 -22.48 -14.91 -4.36
CA GLN A 159 -23.54 -14.72 -5.36
C GLN A 159 -23.89 -16.01 -6.12
N ASN A 160 -22.91 -16.89 -6.39
CA ASN A 160 -23.17 -18.15 -7.09
C ASN A 160 -23.74 -19.26 -6.19
N LYS A 161 -23.61 -19.17 -4.85
CA LYS A 161 -24.21 -20.12 -3.92
C LYS A 161 -25.64 -19.76 -3.49
N VAL A 162 -26.03 -18.48 -3.55
CA VAL A 162 -27.42 -18.06 -3.26
C VAL A 162 -28.43 -18.73 -4.23
N ALA A 163 -27.99 -19.15 -5.41
CA ALA A 163 -28.83 -19.89 -6.36
C ALA A 163 -29.14 -21.35 -5.95
N THR A 164 -28.45 -21.90 -4.95
CA THR A 164 -28.75 -23.22 -4.38
C THR A 164 -29.21 -23.06 -2.94
N ALA A 165 -30.50 -22.80 -2.79
CA ALA A 165 -31.19 -22.80 -1.51
C ALA A 165 -30.92 -24.11 -0.76
N VAL A 166 -30.21 -24.02 0.36
CA VAL A 166 -30.14 -25.09 1.36
C VAL A 166 -31.22 -24.79 2.38
N GLU A 167 -32.23 -25.67 2.46
CA GLU A 167 -33.17 -25.73 3.58
C GLU A 167 -32.37 -25.90 4.87
N LYS A 168 -32.26 -24.84 5.69
CA LYS A 168 -31.74 -24.91 7.05
C LYS A 168 -32.80 -24.43 8.03
N ASP A 169 -32.92 -25.21 9.09
CA ASP A 169 -33.99 -25.23 10.10
C ASP A 169 -34.49 -23.85 10.55
N ALA A 170 -35.81 -23.76 10.68
CA ALA A 170 -36.58 -22.54 10.92
C ALA A 170 -36.76 -22.17 12.40
N ASP A 171 -35.99 -22.73 13.33
CA ASP A 171 -36.29 -22.58 14.77
C ASP A 171 -35.18 -21.82 15.51
N GLY A 172 -35.30 -20.50 15.55
CA GLY A 172 -34.34 -19.62 16.24
C GLY A 172 -34.52 -18.12 16.01
N GLY A 173 -35.74 -17.67 15.71
CA GLY A 173 -36.06 -16.24 15.57
C GLY A 173 -36.45 -15.63 16.92
N VAL A 174 -35.79 -14.53 17.32
CA VAL A 174 -36.14 -13.76 18.54
C VAL A 174 -37.39 -12.88 18.31
N LEU A 175 -37.77 -12.64 17.06
CA LEU A 175 -38.92 -11.83 16.68
C LEU A 175 -40.14 -12.74 16.47
N ALA A 176 -41.20 -12.48 17.24
CA ALA A 176 -42.47 -13.23 17.18
C ALA A 176 -43.33 -12.87 15.94
N GLU A 177 -43.08 -11.71 15.31
CA GLU A 177 -43.81 -11.24 14.13
C GLU A 177 -42.83 -10.88 13.02
N THR A 178 -43.12 -11.34 11.79
CA THR A 178 -42.37 -10.98 10.59
C THR A 178 -42.89 -9.65 10.06
N PRO A 179 -42.09 -8.57 9.98
CA PRO A 179 -42.56 -7.23 9.58
C PRO A 179 -43.14 -7.14 8.15
N ARG A 180 -42.86 -8.14 7.32
CA ARG A 180 -43.34 -8.28 5.94
C ARG A 180 -43.44 -9.75 5.57
N ALA A 181 -44.58 -10.18 5.04
CA ALA A 181 -44.77 -11.55 4.56
C ALA A 181 -43.80 -11.86 3.41
N GLY A 182 -43.15 -13.02 3.47
CA GLY A 182 -42.22 -13.50 2.43
C GLY A 182 -40.74 -13.10 2.59
N LEU A 183 -40.38 -12.33 3.63
CA LEU A 183 -38.97 -12.07 3.94
C LEU A 183 -38.39 -13.20 4.82
N LEU A 184 -37.37 -13.87 4.31
CA LEU A 184 -36.62 -14.84 5.10
C LEU A 184 -35.70 -14.13 6.10
N PRO A 185 -35.49 -14.68 7.31
CA PRO A 185 -34.47 -14.21 8.23
C PRO A 185 -33.12 -14.09 7.54
N TRP A 186 -32.34 -13.04 7.84
CA TRP A 186 -31.02 -12.83 7.21
C TRP A 186 -30.11 -14.05 7.33
N ARG A 187 -30.21 -14.80 8.44
CA ARG A 187 -29.47 -16.05 8.69
C ARG A 187 -29.74 -17.16 7.66
N GLN A 188 -30.86 -17.09 6.95
CA GLN A 188 -31.24 -18.06 5.91
C GLN A 188 -30.84 -17.61 4.51
N VAL A 189 -30.49 -16.33 4.31
CA VAL A 189 -30.17 -15.75 2.99
C VAL A 189 -28.74 -15.19 2.90
N VAL A 190 -28.03 -15.14 4.03
CA VAL A 190 -26.64 -14.67 4.11
C VAL A 190 -25.79 -15.77 4.73
N GLU A 191 -24.75 -16.19 4.02
CA GLU A 191 -23.66 -16.99 4.60
C GLU A 191 -22.63 -16.04 5.25
N PRO A 192 -22.32 -16.19 6.55
CA PRO A 192 -21.25 -15.42 7.17
C PRO A 192 -19.91 -15.69 6.48
N HIS A 193 -19.04 -14.68 6.43
CA HIS A 193 -17.68 -14.85 5.93
C HIS A 193 -16.98 -16.03 6.64
N PRO A 194 -16.13 -16.82 5.95
CA PRO A 194 -15.52 -18.03 6.52
C PRO A 194 -14.87 -17.83 7.90
N ASP A 195 -14.26 -16.67 8.14
CA ASP A 195 -13.61 -16.37 9.41
C ASP A 195 -14.58 -16.11 10.57
N VAL A 196 -15.76 -15.52 10.28
CA VAL A 196 -16.85 -15.37 11.26
C VAL A 196 -17.50 -16.73 11.51
N ALA A 197 -17.77 -17.49 10.45
CA ALA A 197 -18.35 -18.82 10.55
C ALA A 197 -17.45 -19.80 11.33
N ALA A 198 -16.12 -19.70 11.18
CA ALA A 198 -15.14 -20.53 11.86
C ALA A 198 -14.78 -20.04 13.28
N GLY A 199 -15.39 -18.94 13.76
CA GLY A 199 -15.09 -18.40 15.10
C GLY A 199 -13.68 -17.81 15.25
N ARG A 200 -12.96 -17.57 14.15
CA ARG A 200 -11.58 -17.02 14.14
C ARG A 200 -11.58 -15.48 14.12
N TYR A 201 -12.67 -14.86 14.58
CA TYR A 201 -12.84 -13.41 14.51
C TYR A 201 -12.10 -12.71 15.66
N ARG A 202 -11.31 -11.68 15.36
CA ARG A 202 -10.86 -10.72 16.38
C ARG A 202 -11.39 -9.32 16.06
N GLN A 203 -12.05 -8.71 17.04
CA GLN A 203 -12.67 -7.38 16.89
C GLN A 203 -11.65 -6.28 16.54
N ALA A 204 -10.38 -6.46 16.91
CA ALA A 204 -9.27 -5.58 16.58
C ALA A 204 -8.87 -5.61 15.08
N GLU A 205 -9.24 -6.66 14.33
CA GLU A 205 -8.94 -6.81 12.89
C GLU A 205 -9.85 -5.95 11.99
N PHE A 206 -10.88 -5.29 12.55
CA PHE A 206 -11.84 -4.45 11.79
C PHE A 206 -11.55 -2.95 11.81
N ALA A 207 -10.52 -2.50 12.51
CA ALA A 207 -10.11 -1.11 12.47
C ALA A 207 -9.21 -0.89 11.24
N ALA A 208 -9.73 -0.17 10.25
CA ALA A 208 -8.91 0.33 9.16
C ALA A 208 -7.77 1.19 9.73
N ASP A 209 -6.53 0.88 9.33
CA ASP A 209 -5.33 1.59 9.76
C ASP A 209 -4.53 2.00 8.52
N LEU A 210 -4.61 3.30 8.19
CA LEU A 210 -3.91 3.87 7.04
C LEU A 210 -2.39 3.68 7.15
N ALA A 211 -1.80 3.73 8.35
CA ALA A 211 -0.37 3.58 8.53
C ALA A 211 0.09 2.14 8.22
N GLN A 212 -0.72 1.14 8.58
CA GLN A 212 -0.44 -0.26 8.22
C GLN A 212 -0.51 -0.49 6.72
N VAL A 213 -1.50 0.10 6.03
CA VAL A 213 -1.63 -0.04 4.56
C VAL A 213 -0.47 0.63 3.84
N VAL A 214 -0.06 1.83 4.29
CA VAL A 214 1.10 2.55 3.75
C VAL A 214 2.40 1.78 3.95
N ARG A 215 2.55 1.10 5.09
CA ARG A 215 3.73 0.26 5.37
C ARG A 215 3.73 -1.09 4.66
N GLY A 216 2.62 -1.49 4.05
CA GLY A 216 2.49 -2.82 3.49
C GLY A 216 2.44 -3.89 4.59
N THR A 217 1.81 -3.62 5.73
CA THR A 217 1.66 -4.55 6.88
C THR A 217 0.21 -4.81 7.26
N ALA A 218 -0.76 -4.22 6.55
CA ALA A 218 -2.17 -4.46 6.82
C ALA A 218 -2.61 -5.87 6.40
N GLU A 219 -3.77 -6.28 6.93
CA GLU A 219 -4.50 -7.45 6.46
C GLU A 219 -4.91 -7.29 4.99
N VAL A 220 -5.04 -8.39 4.27
CA VAL A 220 -5.25 -8.35 2.81
C VAL A 220 -6.55 -7.63 2.43
N GLU A 221 -7.57 -7.67 3.28
CA GLU A 221 -8.85 -6.99 3.08
C GLU A 221 -8.70 -5.47 2.97
N TYR A 222 -7.66 -4.89 3.58
CA TYR A 222 -7.33 -3.47 3.50
C TYR A 222 -6.12 -3.20 2.61
N GLN A 223 -5.17 -4.14 2.52
CA GLN A 223 -3.94 -3.98 1.75
C GLN A 223 -4.14 -4.20 0.26
N ASP A 224 -4.97 -5.18 -0.13
CA ASP A 224 -5.28 -5.51 -1.51
C ASP A 224 -6.44 -4.65 -2.02
N PRO A 225 -6.21 -3.76 -2.99
CA PRO A 225 -7.23 -2.91 -3.58
C PRO A 225 -8.46 -3.67 -4.11
N VAL A 226 -8.28 -4.87 -4.68
CA VAL A 226 -9.38 -5.65 -5.25
C VAL A 226 -10.31 -6.14 -4.13
N GLU A 227 -9.74 -6.66 -3.05
CA GLU A 227 -10.50 -7.05 -1.86
C GLU A 227 -11.13 -5.83 -1.19
N PHE A 228 -10.37 -4.74 -1.05
CA PHE A 228 -10.84 -3.51 -0.43
C PHE A 228 -12.08 -2.95 -1.14
N PHE A 229 -11.99 -2.68 -2.45
CA PHE A 229 -13.14 -2.15 -3.22
C PHE A 229 -14.27 -3.16 -3.37
N GLY A 230 -13.96 -4.45 -3.38
CA GLY A 230 -14.96 -5.51 -3.47
C GLY A 230 -15.76 -5.76 -2.19
N ARG A 231 -15.24 -5.30 -1.04
CA ARG A 231 -15.91 -5.37 0.27
C ARG A 231 -16.46 -4.02 0.73
N THR A 232 -15.94 -2.92 0.19
CA THR A 232 -16.34 -1.57 0.57
C THR A 232 -17.63 -1.18 -0.14
N TYR A 233 -18.64 -0.82 0.64
CA TYR A 233 -19.82 -0.13 0.11
C TYR A 233 -19.46 1.33 -0.14
N ILE A 234 -19.40 1.72 -1.40
CA ILE A 234 -19.16 3.12 -1.79
C ILE A 234 -20.45 3.90 -1.53
N THR A 235 -20.44 4.73 -0.49
CA THR A 235 -21.54 5.66 -0.21
C THR A 235 -21.48 6.84 -1.17
N GLU A 236 -22.59 7.55 -1.35
CA GLU A 236 -22.66 8.77 -2.16
C GLU A 236 -21.57 9.79 -1.77
N GLY A 237 -21.35 10.01 -0.47
CA GLY A 237 -20.30 10.92 -0.01
C GLY A 237 -18.87 10.43 -0.29
N MET A 238 -18.65 9.11 -0.32
CA MET A 238 -17.35 8.55 -0.73
C MET A 238 -17.18 8.65 -2.25
N GLU A 239 -18.23 8.38 -3.02
CA GLU A 239 -18.26 8.53 -4.48
C GLU A 239 -17.91 9.96 -4.89
N ASP A 240 -18.59 10.95 -4.29
CA ASP A 240 -18.30 12.37 -4.51
C ASP A 240 -16.85 12.71 -4.19
N LEU A 241 -16.34 12.27 -3.03
CA LEU A 241 -14.95 12.49 -2.63
C LEU A 241 -13.95 11.92 -3.66
N LEU A 242 -14.16 10.68 -4.11
CA LEU A 242 -13.29 10.01 -5.07
C LEU A 242 -13.33 10.69 -6.44
N VAL A 243 -14.52 11.09 -6.92
CA VAL A 243 -14.68 11.82 -8.18
C VAL A 243 -14.01 13.20 -8.13
N GLN A 244 -14.17 13.94 -7.02
CA GLN A 244 -13.49 15.23 -6.82
C GLN A 244 -11.97 15.07 -6.83
N ALA A 245 -11.46 14.03 -6.17
CA ALA A 245 -10.04 13.74 -6.16
C ALA A 245 -9.49 13.40 -7.55
N LEU A 246 -10.19 12.54 -8.31
CA LEU A 246 -9.84 12.20 -9.69
C LEU A 246 -9.77 13.45 -10.59
N LYS A 247 -10.77 14.34 -10.50
CA LYS A 247 -10.77 15.61 -11.24
C LYS A 247 -9.62 16.51 -10.82
N ARG A 248 -9.32 16.59 -9.51
CA ARG A 248 -8.27 17.46 -8.97
C ARG A 248 -6.90 17.05 -9.47
N VAL A 249 -6.54 15.77 -9.35
CA VAL A 249 -5.22 15.28 -9.77
C VAL A 249 -5.04 15.24 -11.29
N THR A 250 -6.12 15.38 -12.06
CA THR A 250 -6.06 15.47 -13.53
C THR A 250 -6.20 16.89 -14.06
N GLY A 251 -6.28 17.89 -13.17
CA GLY A 251 -6.39 19.30 -13.55
C GLY A 251 -7.77 19.69 -14.12
N GLN A 252 -8.79 18.85 -13.94
CA GLN A 252 -10.16 19.07 -14.42
C GLN A 252 -11.05 19.83 -13.41
N GLY A 253 -10.45 20.50 -12.44
CA GLY A 253 -11.12 21.15 -11.31
C GLY A 253 -11.22 20.23 -10.10
N GLY A 254 -12.16 20.48 -9.19
CA GLY A 254 -12.35 19.69 -7.98
C GLY A 254 -11.86 20.38 -6.71
N GLU A 255 -12.46 20.02 -5.57
CA GLU A 255 -12.18 20.67 -4.29
C GLU A 255 -10.73 20.42 -3.83
N PRO A 256 -9.91 21.47 -3.60
CA PRO A 256 -8.51 21.30 -3.22
C PRO A 256 -8.35 20.85 -1.77
N VAL A 257 -9.28 21.21 -0.87
CA VAL A 257 -9.20 20.89 0.56
C VAL A 257 -10.53 20.31 1.01
N VAL A 258 -10.49 19.06 1.49
CA VAL A 258 -11.67 18.36 2.00
C VAL A 258 -11.44 17.94 3.44
N GLN A 259 -12.37 18.34 4.31
CA GLN A 259 -12.43 17.86 5.68
C GLN A 259 -13.41 16.69 5.77
N LEU A 260 -12.93 15.52 6.19
CA LEU A 260 -13.81 14.39 6.48
C LEU A 260 -14.47 14.61 7.83
N LYS A 261 -15.79 14.81 7.80
CA LYS A 261 -16.67 14.88 8.98
C LYS A 261 -17.45 13.57 9.06
N THR A 262 -17.65 13.03 10.25
CA THR A 262 -18.50 11.85 10.43
C THR A 262 -19.46 12.06 11.57
N ALA A 263 -20.74 12.07 11.27
CA ALA A 263 -21.79 12.21 12.28
C ALA A 263 -21.79 11.05 13.29
N PHE A 264 -21.43 9.82 12.89
CA PHE A 264 -21.23 8.66 13.76
C PHE A 264 -20.26 7.65 13.11
N GLY A 265 -19.10 7.41 13.74
CA GLY A 265 -18.25 6.20 13.65
C GLY A 265 -17.90 5.57 12.28
N GLY A 266 -16.61 5.57 11.93
CA GLY A 266 -15.98 4.48 11.15
C GLY A 266 -15.65 4.69 9.66
N GLY A 267 -16.09 5.80 9.04
CA GLY A 267 -15.93 6.01 7.59
C GLY A 267 -14.72 6.82 7.13
N LYS A 268 -14.04 7.56 8.03
CA LYS A 268 -12.96 8.51 7.67
C LYS A 268 -11.75 7.79 7.09
N THR A 269 -11.17 6.88 7.87
CA THR A 269 -9.99 6.11 7.46
C THR A 269 -10.31 5.22 6.26
N HIS A 270 -11.51 4.65 6.16
CA HIS A 270 -11.94 3.92 4.97
C HIS A 270 -11.97 4.79 3.71
N SER A 271 -12.49 6.02 3.79
CA SER A 271 -12.50 6.95 2.65
C SER A 271 -11.08 7.34 2.23
N MET A 272 -10.17 7.52 3.20
CA MET A 272 -8.75 7.75 2.92
C MET A 272 -8.07 6.54 2.28
N LEU A 273 -8.40 5.32 2.71
CA LEU A 273 -7.91 4.09 2.07
C LEU A 273 -8.40 3.95 0.62
N ALA A 274 -9.66 4.31 0.35
CA ALA A 274 -10.20 4.33 -1.00
C ALA A 274 -9.42 5.31 -1.90
N LEU A 275 -9.16 6.52 -1.41
CA LEU A 275 -8.31 7.50 -2.10
C LEU A 275 -6.89 6.96 -2.31
N TYR A 276 -6.30 6.37 -1.27
CA TYR A 276 -4.95 5.82 -1.32
C TYR A 276 -4.80 4.75 -2.40
N HIS A 277 -5.73 3.80 -2.48
CA HIS A 277 -5.69 2.73 -3.48
C HIS A 277 -5.99 3.23 -4.89
N LEU A 278 -7.04 4.05 -5.05
CA LEU A 278 -7.45 4.55 -6.36
C LEU A 278 -6.35 5.39 -7.04
N LEU A 279 -5.73 6.29 -6.28
CA LEU A 279 -4.86 7.33 -6.81
C LEU A 279 -3.40 6.93 -7.00
N ARG A 280 -3.02 5.73 -6.55
CA ARG A 280 -1.75 5.09 -6.92
C ARG A 280 -1.78 4.51 -8.35
N GLY A 281 -2.93 4.60 -9.04
CA GLY A 281 -3.05 4.46 -10.50
C GLY A 281 -2.70 3.06 -11.01
N GLN A 282 -3.25 2.05 -10.36
CA GLN A 282 -3.11 0.65 -10.77
C GLN A 282 -4.13 0.34 -11.87
N SER A 283 -3.66 0.03 -13.08
CA SER A 283 -4.48 -0.21 -14.28
C SER A 283 -5.49 -1.33 -14.09
N TYR A 284 -5.15 -2.37 -13.32
CA TYR A 284 -6.06 -3.48 -13.06
C TYR A 284 -7.32 -3.08 -12.27
N LEU A 285 -7.32 -1.95 -11.55
CA LEU A 285 -8.50 -1.44 -10.85
C LEU A 285 -9.59 -0.99 -11.81
N GLU A 286 -9.22 -0.61 -13.04
CA GLU A 286 -10.15 -0.19 -14.09
C GLU A 286 -11.08 -1.31 -14.52
N GLN A 287 -10.82 -2.56 -14.12
CA GLN A 287 -11.69 -3.71 -14.38
C GLN A 287 -12.80 -3.88 -13.33
N LEU A 288 -12.70 -3.16 -12.20
CA LEU A 288 -13.69 -3.22 -11.14
C LEU A 288 -14.91 -2.34 -11.49
N PRO A 289 -16.15 -2.87 -11.50
CA PRO A 289 -17.33 -2.12 -11.95
C PRO A 289 -17.54 -0.77 -11.23
N HIS A 290 -17.34 -0.73 -9.92
CA HIS A 290 -17.48 0.51 -9.15
C HIS A 290 -16.39 1.54 -9.49
N VAL A 291 -15.16 1.10 -9.80
CA VAL A 291 -14.09 1.99 -10.23
C VAL A 291 -14.36 2.54 -11.63
N GLN A 292 -14.88 1.71 -12.55
CA GLN A 292 -15.32 2.16 -13.87
C GLN A 292 -16.38 3.26 -13.79
N GLN A 293 -17.36 3.11 -12.88
CA GLN A 293 -18.37 4.14 -12.64
C GLN A 293 -17.74 5.46 -12.16
N LEU A 294 -16.80 5.39 -11.22
CA LEU A 294 -16.08 6.57 -10.71
C LEU A 294 -15.30 7.27 -11.82
N LEU A 295 -14.58 6.51 -12.65
CA LEU A 295 -13.82 7.04 -13.78
C LEU A 295 -14.73 7.72 -14.81
N ALA A 296 -15.85 7.07 -15.17
CA ALA A 296 -16.83 7.62 -16.09
C ALA A 296 -17.43 8.94 -15.59
N GLN A 297 -17.75 9.04 -14.29
CA GLN A 297 -18.24 10.29 -13.69
C GLN A 297 -17.18 11.39 -13.60
N ALA A 298 -15.91 10.98 -13.44
CA ALA A 298 -14.79 11.89 -13.51
C ALA A 298 -14.44 12.32 -14.95
N GLY A 299 -15.01 11.67 -15.98
CA GLY A 299 -14.67 11.92 -17.38
C GLY A 299 -13.29 11.37 -17.76
N LEU A 300 -12.91 10.24 -17.16
CA LEU A 300 -11.63 9.57 -17.35
C LEU A 300 -11.83 8.16 -17.90
N ASP A 301 -10.93 7.73 -18.77
CA ASP A 301 -10.90 6.36 -19.29
C ASP A 301 -9.96 5.44 -18.49
N THR A 302 -8.98 6.04 -17.80
CA THR A 302 -7.92 5.32 -17.07
C THR A 302 -7.70 5.91 -15.69
N CYS A 303 -7.29 5.08 -14.74
CA CYS A 303 -6.89 5.52 -13.40
C CYS A 303 -5.64 6.42 -13.47
N PRO A 304 -5.70 7.68 -13.03
CA PRO A 304 -4.53 8.54 -13.02
C PRO A 304 -3.51 8.05 -12.00
N LYS A 305 -2.22 8.10 -12.35
CA LYS A 305 -1.12 7.91 -11.41
C LYS A 305 -0.79 9.24 -10.74
N SER A 306 -1.01 9.34 -9.45
CA SER A 306 -0.65 10.50 -8.63
C SER A 306 0.18 10.09 -7.42
N LYS A 307 0.84 11.05 -6.78
CA LYS A 307 1.60 10.80 -5.55
C LYS A 307 0.65 10.86 -4.38
N VAL A 308 0.68 9.87 -3.50
CA VAL A 308 -0.20 9.84 -2.32
C VAL A 308 0.65 9.90 -1.07
N VAL A 309 0.54 10.99 -0.33
CA VAL A 309 1.22 11.22 0.95
C VAL A 309 0.26 10.89 2.07
N ALA A 310 0.73 10.17 3.08
CA ALA A 310 -0.07 9.87 4.27
C ALA A 310 0.66 10.33 5.54
N LEU A 311 -0.03 11.12 6.35
CA LEU A 311 0.38 11.51 7.70
C LEU A 311 -0.63 10.94 8.69
N VAL A 312 -0.19 10.01 9.53
CA VAL A 312 -1.05 9.38 10.54
C VAL A 312 -0.56 9.81 11.92
N GLY A 313 -1.32 10.66 12.60
CA GLY A 313 -0.85 11.35 13.80
C GLY A 313 -0.61 10.45 15.02
N THR A 314 -1.28 9.30 15.08
CA THR A 314 -1.05 8.26 16.09
C THR A 314 0.30 7.58 15.91
N ASP A 315 0.72 7.34 14.66
CA ASP A 315 1.98 6.69 14.29
C ASP A 315 3.20 7.63 14.43
N LEU A 316 3.02 8.91 14.13
CA LEU A 316 4.09 9.90 14.17
C LEU A 316 4.52 10.26 15.60
N ASN A 317 5.84 10.36 15.79
CA ASN A 317 6.46 10.71 17.07
C ASN A 317 7.18 12.06 16.97
N PRO A 318 6.67 13.15 17.60
CA PRO A 318 7.24 14.49 17.48
C PRO A 318 8.63 14.66 18.14
N SER A 319 9.06 13.71 18.97
CA SER A 319 10.37 13.74 19.63
C SER A 319 11.46 13.05 18.80
N LYS A 320 11.09 12.21 17.82
CA LYS A 320 12.03 11.39 17.07
C LYS A 320 12.38 12.03 15.73
N VAL A 321 13.68 12.05 15.44
CA VAL A 321 14.20 12.42 14.13
C VAL A 321 14.26 11.16 13.26
N ARG A 322 13.71 11.22 12.04
CA ARG A 322 13.75 10.10 11.09
C ARG A 322 14.80 10.35 10.01
N ARG A 323 15.59 9.32 9.71
CA ARG A 323 16.55 9.31 8.60
C ARG A 323 16.17 8.18 7.65
N PRO A 324 15.46 8.47 6.55
CA PRO A 324 15.06 7.44 5.60
C PRO A 324 16.31 6.74 5.02
N PRO A 325 16.38 5.40 5.04
CA PRO A 325 17.51 4.67 4.46
C PRO A 325 17.65 4.89 2.95
N THR A 326 16.52 5.08 2.28
CA THR A 326 16.38 5.28 0.83
C THR A 326 16.86 6.66 0.37
N PHE A 327 16.96 7.64 1.28
CA PHE A 327 17.40 9.01 0.98
C PHE A 327 18.53 9.47 1.92
N PRO A 328 19.78 9.09 1.64
CA PRO A 328 20.93 9.51 2.43
C PRO A 328 21.06 11.05 2.48
N GLY A 329 21.26 11.60 3.68
CA GLY A 329 21.42 13.04 3.88
C GLY A 329 20.11 13.80 4.14
N ILE A 330 18.95 13.14 4.04
CA ILE A 330 17.67 13.69 4.52
C ILE A 330 17.52 13.38 6.02
N THR A 331 17.04 14.35 6.79
CA THR A 331 16.84 14.22 8.24
C THR A 331 15.53 14.90 8.61
N ILE A 332 14.47 14.10 8.65
CA ILE A 332 13.08 14.52 8.83
C ILE A 332 12.82 14.75 10.32
N ARG A 333 12.24 15.90 10.66
CA ARG A 333 11.86 16.25 12.04
C ARG A 333 10.39 16.58 12.19
N THR A 334 9.79 17.16 11.16
CA THR A 334 8.49 17.86 11.22
C THR A 334 7.49 17.26 10.24
N LEU A 335 6.22 17.65 10.35
CA LEU A 335 5.17 17.22 9.41
C LEU A 335 5.46 17.67 7.97
N TRP A 336 5.92 18.91 7.75
CA TRP A 336 6.28 19.38 6.42
C TRP A 336 7.52 18.68 5.86
N GLY A 337 8.49 18.35 6.71
CA GLY A 337 9.62 17.50 6.32
C GLY A 337 9.18 16.11 5.88
N GLU A 338 8.17 15.53 6.56
CA GLU A 338 7.61 14.22 6.23
C GLU A 338 6.88 14.25 4.88
N ILE A 339 6.03 15.26 4.62
CA ILE A 339 5.37 15.44 3.32
C ILE A 339 6.41 15.57 2.21
N ALA A 340 7.38 16.48 2.37
CA ALA A 340 8.38 16.71 1.34
C ALA A 340 9.24 15.47 1.05
N ALA A 341 9.59 14.69 2.08
CA ALA A 341 10.33 13.46 1.91
C ALA A 341 9.52 12.40 1.14
N GLN A 342 8.23 12.21 1.49
CA GLN A 342 7.37 11.26 0.76
C GLN A 342 7.14 11.69 -0.70
N LEU A 343 6.94 12.99 -0.96
CA LEU A 343 6.80 13.52 -2.32
C LEU A 343 8.09 13.37 -3.13
N ALA A 344 9.24 13.73 -2.54
CA ALA A 344 10.55 13.58 -3.18
C ALA A 344 10.82 12.11 -3.54
N GLU A 345 10.47 11.18 -2.64
CA GLU A 345 10.62 9.74 -2.86
C GLU A 345 9.74 9.23 -4.00
N GLN A 346 8.45 9.59 -4.01
CA GLN A 346 7.53 9.15 -5.04
C GLN A 346 7.78 9.83 -6.40
N ALA A 347 8.33 11.04 -6.41
CA ALA A 347 8.72 11.75 -7.63
C ALA A 347 10.08 11.30 -8.18
N GLY A 348 10.88 10.54 -7.41
CA GLY A 348 12.25 10.20 -7.77
C GLY A 348 13.20 11.42 -7.81
N LYS A 349 12.87 12.49 -7.07
CA LYS A 349 13.58 13.78 -7.07
C LYS A 349 13.99 14.19 -5.65
N PRO A 350 15.13 13.67 -5.12
CA PRO A 350 15.61 13.98 -3.77
C PRO A 350 15.73 15.48 -3.48
N GLU A 351 16.07 16.28 -4.48
CA GLU A 351 16.25 17.74 -4.41
C GLU A 351 14.97 18.49 -4.01
N LEU A 352 13.78 17.91 -4.20
CA LEU A 352 12.53 18.54 -3.74
C LEU A 352 12.51 18.78 -2.23
N TYR A 353 13.18 17.93 -1.45
CA TYR A 353 13.28 18.12 -0.01
C TYR A 353 14.11 19.36 0.37
N ASP A 354 14.99 19.85 -0.51
CA ASP A 354 15.83 21.02 -0.23
C ASP A 354 15.02 22.31 -0.05
N LEU A 355 13.84 22.40 -0.69
CA LEU A 355 12.89 23.50 -0.53
C LEU A 355 12.49 23.69 0.95
N VAL A 356 12.34 22.61 1.71
CA VAL A 356 11.91 22.66 3.11
C VAL A 356 13.02 22.33 4.11
N ARG A 357 14.20 21.90 3.65
CA ARG A 357 15.29 21.41 4.52
C ARG A 357 15.66 22.37 5.65
N LYS A 358 15.75 23.67 5.35
CA LYS A 358 16.09 24.69 6.36
C LYS A 358 14.97 24.83 7.40
N SER A 359 13.72 24.89 6.95
CA SER A 359 12.52 24.96 7.78
C SER A 359 12.35 23.72 8.67
N ASP A 360 12.52 22.52 8.10
CA ASP A 360 12.48 21.26 8.85
C ASP A 360 13.58 21.18 9.91
N ARG A 361 14.80 21.66 9.61
CA ARG A 361 15.88 21.75 10.60
C ARG A 361 15.57 22.75 11.71
N ALA A 362 14.96 23.88 11.38
CA ALA A 362 14.61 24.94 12.32
C ALA A 362 13.34 24.63 13.12
N ALA A 363 12.55 23.64 12.71
CA ALA A 363 11.21 23.37 13.24
C ALA A 363 10.27 24.60 13.11
N VAL A 364 10.47 25.39 12.05
CA VAL A 364 9.64 26.55 11.68
C VAL A 364 8.97 26.25 10.35
N PRO A 365 7.64 26.48 10.21
CA PRO A 365 6.92 26.23 8.96
C PRO A 365 7.53 26.97 7.76
N PRO A 366 7.52 26.36 6.55
CA PRO A 366 8.19 26.91 5.37
C PRO A 366 7.42 28.03 4.65
N GLY A 367 6.17 28.31 5.02
CA GLY A 367 5.31 29.26 4.31
C GLY A 367 4.53 28.59 3.16
N SER A 368 3.33 29.12 2.88
CA SER A 368 2.44 28.60 1.83
C SER A 368 3.05 28.68 0.42
N GLY A 369 3.84 29.72 0.12
CA GLY A 369 4.53 29.85 -1.17
C GLY A 369 5.55 28.72 -1.43
N THR A 370 6.38 28.38 -0.44
CA THR A 370 7.35 27.28 -0.53
C THR A 370 6.66 25.92 -0.65
N LEU A 371 5.56 25.72 0.08
CA LEU A 371 4.77 24.50 -0.02
C LEU A 371 4.11 24.37 -1.39
N MET A 372 3.57 25.45 -1.94
CA MET A 372 2.99 25.46 -3.29
C MET A 372 4.03 25.11 -4.35
N GLU A 373 5.24 25.68 -4.25
CA GLU A 373 6.36 25.34 -5.15
C GLU A 373 6.72 23.85 -5.08
N LEU A 374 6.79 23.29 -3.87
CA LEU A 374 7.03 21.85 -3.66
C LEU A 374 5.95 20.99 -4.32
N LEU A 375 4.67 21.34 -4.11
CA LEU A 375 3.53 20.60 -4.66
C LEU A 375 3.53 20.64 -6.20
N ASP A 376 3.67 21.83 -6.79
CA ASP A 376 3.72 21.98 -8.25
C ASP A 376 4.95 21.27 -8.87
N ALA A 377 6.10 21.27 -8.19
CA ALA A 377 7.32 20.63 -8.69
C ALA A 377 7.28 19.09 -8.63
N CYS A 378 6.51 18.51 -7.71
CA CYS A 378 6.29 17.06 -7.62
C CYS A 378 5.23 16.55 -8.63
N GLY A 379 4.36 17.46 -9.09
CA GLY A 379 3.19 17.16 -9.93
C GLY A 379 1.98 16.65 -9.13
N PRO A 380 0.98 16.04 -9.78
CA PRO A 380 -0.28 15.68 -9.14
C PRO A 380 -0.10 14.85 -7.88
N CYS A 381 -0.71 15.30 -6.77
CA CYS A 381 -0.60 14.60 -5.50
C CYS A 381 -1.81 14.78 -4.58
N VAL A 382 -2.01 13.81 -3.71
CA VAL A 382 -3.00 13.87 -2.62
C VAL A 382 -2.31 13.68 -1.29
N ILE A 383 -2.60 14.57 -0.34
CA ILE A 383 -2.11 14.52 1.02
C ILE A 383 -3.27 14.07 1.91
N LEU A 384 -3.10 12.92 2.55
CA LEU A 384 -4.04 12.33 3.50
C LEU A 384 -3.51 12.58 4.91
N ILE A 385 -4.27 13.28 5.74
CA ILE A 385 -3.93 13.53 7.14
C ILE A 385 -4.96 12.88 8.03
N ASP A 386 -4.58 11.78 8.67
CA ASP A 386 -5.40 11.07 9.65
C ASP A 386 -4.94 11.39 11.08
N GLU A 387 -5.89 11.53 11.99
CA GLU A 387 -5.64 11.75 13.43
C GLU A 387 -4.64 12.89 13.76
N LEU A 388 -4.72 14.03 13.06
CA LEU A 388 -3.80 15.16 13.29
C LEU A 388 -3.88 15.70 14.72
N VAL A 389 -5.07 15.70 15.30
CA VAL A 389 -5.31 16.16 16.68
C VAL A 389 -4.53 15.30 17.68
N ALA A 390 -4.49 13.99 17.48
CA ALA A 390 -3.71 13.08 18.34
C ALA A 390 -2.21 13.40 18.28
N TYR A 391 -1.70 13.82 17.12
CA TYR A 391 -0.31 14.31 17.01
C TYR A 391 -0.10 15.63 17.73
N ALA A 392 -0.96 16.62 17.48
CA ALA A 392 -0.83 17.96 18.04
C ALA A 392 -0.93 17.97 19.58
N ARG A 393 -1.78 17.11 20.17
CA ARG A 393 -1.88 16.92 21.64
C ARG A 393 -0.54 16.52 22.27
N LYS A 394 0.32 15.76 21.57
CA LYS A 394 1.66 15.37 22.06
C LYS A 394 2.60 16.57 22.20
N LEU A 395 2.35 17.67 21.49
CA LEU A 395 3.13 18.91 21.54
C LEU A 395 2.55 19.94 22.52
N TYR A 396 1.25 19.87 22.78
CA TYR A 396 0.56 20.82 23.66
C TYR A 396 1.07 20.71 25.10
N GLY A 397 1.57 21.81 25.66
CA GLY A 397 2.10 21.85 27.03
C GLY A 397 3.42 21.09 27.24
N ALA A 398 4.10 20.66 26.17
CA ALA A 398 5.38 19.99 26.25
C ALA A 398 6.45 20.93 26.88
N GLN A 399 7.06 20.47 27.98
CA GLN A 399 8.09 21.23 28.71
C GLN A 399 9.49 21.07 28.11
N ALA A 400 9.73 19.95 27.42
CA ALA A 400 11.00 19.67 26.76
C ALA A 400 10.95 20.10 25.28
N PRO A 401 12.06 20.61 24.71
CA PRO A 401 12.13 20.94 23.30
C PRO A 401 11.92 19.69 22.43
N MET A 402 10.96 19.76 21.51
CA MET A 402 10.61 18.68 20.58
C MET A 402 11.30 18.88 19.24
N ALA A 403 11.71 17.78 18.59
CA ALA A 403 12.31 17.85 17.26
C ALA A 403 11.36 18.44 16.23
N ALA A 404 10.06 18.15 16.37
CA ALA A 404 9.01 18.61 15.47
C ALA A 404 8.57 20.08 15.67
N GLY A 405 9.17 20.81 16.61
CA GLY A 405 8.78 22.19 16.93
C GLY A 405 7.65 22.26 17.95
N THR A 406 6.86 23.34 17.89
CA THR A 406 5.82 23.65 18.89
C THR A 406 4.42 23.34 18.36
N PHE A 407 3.44 23.32 19.27
CA PHE A 407 2.03 23.23 18.90
C PHE A 407 1.61 24.37 17.95
N ASP A 408 2.03 25.61 18.23
CA ASP A 408 1.71 26.78 17.40
C ASP A 408 2.34 26.69 15.99
N ALA A 409 3.54 26.12 15.88
CA ALA A 409 4.17 25.86 14.59
C ALA A 409 3.35 24.87 13.75
N VAL A 410 2.79 23.83 14.38
CA VAL A 410 1.91 22.87 13.69
C VAL A 410 0.62 23.54 13.24
N LEU A 411 -0.03 24.36 14.07
CA LEU A 411 -1.24 25.10 13.67
C LEU A 411 -0.97 26.04 12.50
N THR A 412 0.13 26.78 12.56
CA THR A 412 0.56 27.69 11.48
C THR A 412 0.81 26.90 10.20
N PHE A 413 1.51 25.77 10.29
CA PHE A 413 1.76 24.90 9.15
C PHE A 413 0.48 24.38 8.50
N VAL A 414 -0.54 23.99 9.28
CA VAL A 414 -1.82 23.52 8.73
C VAL A 414 -2.48 24.62 7.91
N GLN A 415 -2.48 25.86 8.40
CA GLN A 415 -3.01 26.99 7.64
C GLN A 415 -2.21 27.19 6.34
N GLU A 416 -0.88 27.28 6.43
CA GLU A 416 -0.01 27.44 5.26
C GLU A 416 -0.20 26.33 4.23
N LEU A 417 -0.37 25.07 4.67
CA LEU A 417 -0.61 23.93 3.81
C LEU A 417 -1.95 24.04 3.09
N THR A 418 -3.03 24.44 3.80
CA THR A 418 -4.34 24.62 3.16
C THR A 418 -4.34 25.72 2.11
N GLU A 419 -3.61 26.81 2.36
CA GLU A 419 -3.43 27.91 1.40
C GLU A 419 -2.61 27.44 0.18
N ALA A 420 -1.51 26.72 0.42
CA ALA A 420 -0.65 26.19 -0.63
C ALA A 420 -1.39 25.22 -1.55
N VAL A 421 -2.18 24.29 -0.98
CA VAL A 421 -2.95 23.32 -1.75
C VAL A 421 -4.08 23.97 -2.54
N ARG A 422 -4.69 25.04 -2.00
CA ARG A 422 -5.68 25.84 -2.74
C ARG A 422 -5.06 26.59 -3.93
N ALA A 423 -3.81 27.02 -3.78
CA ALA A 423 -3.09 27.76 -4.82
C ALA A 423 -2.38 26.85 -5.85
N SER A 424 -2.10 25.60 -5.50
CA SER A 424 -1.45 24.64 -6.41
C SER A 424 -2.38 24.18 -7.54
N LYS A 425 -1.78 23.58 -8.58
CA LYS A 425 -2.51 23.20 -9.80
C LYS A 425 -3.41 21.98 -9.62
N ASP A 426 -2.83 20.90 -9.13
CA ASP A 426 -3.38 19.54 -9.21
C ASP A 426 -3.17 18.76 -7.89
N SER A 427 -3.10 19.48 -6.77
CA SER A 427 -2.93 18.88 -5.44
C SER A 427 -4.22 18.91 -4.62
N MET A 428 -4.46 17.86 -3.83
CA MET A 428 -5.58 17.77 -2.91
C MET A 428 -5.10 17.49 -1.49
N LEU A 429 -5.76 18.09 -0.50
CA LEU A 429 -5.60 17.79 0.92
C LEU A 429 -6.90 17.20 1.45
N VAL A 430 -6.81 16.01 2.04
CA VAL A 430 -7.93 15.37 2.74
C VAL A 430 -7.52 15.15 4.18
N ALA A 431 -8.24 15.77 5.10
CA ALA A 431 -7.93 15.71 6.53
C ALA A 431 -9.12 15.16 7.34
N ALA A 432 -8.85 14.21 8.23
CA ALA A 432 -9.78 13.74 9.23
C ALA A 432 -9.55 14.54 10.53
N ILE A 433 -10.57 15.27 10.96
CA ILE A 433 -10.55 16.00 12.23
C ILE A 433 -11.70 15.43 13.08
N PRO A 434 -11.44 14.99 14.33
CA PRO A 434 -12.49 14.52 15.22
C PRO A 434 -13.50 15.63 15.52
N GLU A 435 -14.78 15.25 15.59
CA GLU A 435 -15.89 16.21 15.68
C GLU A 435 -16.23 16.59 17.14
N SER A 436 -15.76 15.81 18.13
CA SER A 436 -16.03 16.06 19.54
C SER A 436 -14.92 15.55 20.47
N ASP A 437 -14.84 16.12 21.69
CA ASP A 437 -13.96 15.67 22.78
C ASP A 437 -14.15 14.19 23.16
N ILE A 438 -15.31 13.61 22.83
CA ILE A 438 -15.67 12.21 23.12
C ILE A 438 -15.02 11.24 22.10
N GLU A 439 -14.84 11.66 20.84
CA GLU A 439 -14.11 10.88 19.83
C GLU A 439 -12.59 11.01 19.98
N ILE A 440 -12.11 11.97 20.76
CA ILE A 440 -10.69 12.32 20.91
C ILE A 440 -9.93 11.33 21.83
N GLY A 441 -10.64 10.44 22.53
CA GLY A 441 -10.06 9.47 23.47
C GLY A 441 -9.68 10.08 24.82
#